data_AF-A0A9D3LKC4-F1
#
_entry.id   AF-A0A9D3LKC4-F1
#
_cell.length_a   1.000
_cell.length_b   1.000
_cell.length_c   1.000
_cell.angle_alpha   90.00
_cell.angle_beta   90.00
_cell.angle_gamma   90.00
#
_symmetry.space_group_name_H-M   'P 1'
#
loop_
_entity.id
_entity.type
_entity.pdbx_description
1 polymer ?
#
loop_
_entity_poly.entity_id
_entity_poly.type
_entity_poly.pdbx_seq_one_letter_code
_entity_poly.pdbx_strand_id
1 'polypeptide(L)'
;MMIKREPCPSFTARCSATPSRAAPALLVYILLSSYAIYCAITARNNVRRLRSFAWQALFRFSFFLLRWAGVGGGSPTSLRHFLTMDTLALLGGVINITRIPERFRPGLFDYWCNSHQIMHVLVVGSILYLHWGVLDDLLWINSYHCPLD
;
A
#
# COMPACT_ATOMS: atom_id res chain seq x y z
N MET A 1 -23.84 -14.91 11.67
CA MET A 1 -22.36 -14.89 11.69
C MET A 1 -21.93 -14.18 12.97
N MET A 2 -21.58 -14.92 14.01
CA MET A 2 -21.21 -14.37 15.31
C MET A 2 -19.81 -13.74 15.20
N ILE A 3 -19.74 -12.41 15.31
CA ILE A 3 -18.48 -11.68 15.39
C ILE A 3 -17.89 -11.94 16.78
N LYS A 4 -16.83 -12.73 16.83
CA LYS A 4 -16.06 -13.00 18.05
C LYS A 4 -15.45 -11.67 18.51
N ARG A 5 -15.96 -11.12 19.62
CA ARG A 5 -15.48 -9.87 20.24
C ARG A 5 -14.24 -10.19 21.07
N GLU A 6 -13.06 -9.93 20.53
CA GLU A 6 -11.81 -10.13 21.27
C GLU A 6 -11.65 -8.98 22.30
N PRO A 7 -11.38 -9.27 23.58
CA PRO A 7 -11.14 -8.23 24.58
C PRO A 7 -9.82 -7.50 24.30
N CYS A 8 -9.80 -6.21 24.65
CA CYS A 8 -8.67 -5.29 24.47
C CYS A 8 -7.37 -5.91 25.03
N PRO A 9 -6.29 -6.06 24.25
CA PRO A 9 -5.00 -6.43 24.83
C PRO A 9 -4.59 -5.34 25.83
N SER A 10 -4.11 -5.76 27.00
CA SER A 10 -3.83 -4.99 28.22
C SER A 10 -2.73 -3.92 28.11
N PHE A 11 -2.64 -3.22 26.98
CA PHE A 11 -1.79 -2.04 26.78
C PHE A 11 -2.65 -0.76 26.85
N THR A 12 -3.30 -0.62 28.00
CA THR A 12 -3.97 0.59 28.48
C THR A 12 -3.02 1.80 28.32
N ALA A 13 -3.54 2.90 27.77
CA ALA A 13 -2.94 4.26 27.65
C ALA A 13 -2.55 4.78 26.25
N ARG A 14 -3.01 4.19 25.14
CA ARG A 14 -2.88 4.85 23.82
C ARG A 14 -4.16 4.91 22.97
N CYS A 15 -5.31 4.72 23.60
CA CYS A 15 -6.63 4.97 23.01
C CYS A 15 -7.02 6.45 22.97
N SER A 16 -6.12 7.38 23.28
CA SER A 16 -6.24 8.73 22.73
C SER A 16 -5.51 8.74 21.39
N ALA A 17 -6.29 8.67 20.31
CA ALA A 17 -5.92 9.38 19.10
C ALA A 17 -5.77 10.85 19.49
N THR A 18 -4.59 11.23 20.00
CA THR A 18 -4.26 12.63 20.21
C THR A 18 -4.12 13.20 18.81
N PRO A 19 -5.04 14.06 18.33
CA PRO A 19 -4.97 14.60 16.97
C PRO A 19 -3.62 15.31 16.72
N SER A 20 -2.98 15.79 17.79
CA SER A 20 -1.66 16.44 17.79
C SER A 20 -0.48 15.56 17.35
N ARG A 21 -0.52 14.23 17.52
CA ARG A 21 0.57 13.33 17.09
C ARG A 21 0.32 12.69 15.72
N ALA A 22 -0.95 12.51 15.34
CA ALA A 22 -1.31 11.98 14.02
C ALA A 22 -1.19 13.04 12.92
N ALA A 23 -1.52 14.31 13.22
CA ALA A 23 -1.43 15.43 12.29
C ALA A 23 -0.03 15.62 11.66
N PRO A 24 1.09 15.67 12.42
CA PRO A 24 2.40 15.82 11.81
C PRO A 24 2.81 14.61 10.96
N ALA A 25 2.46 13.38 11.37
CA ALA A 25 2.73 12.18 10.59
C ALA A 25 1.97 12.18 9.25
N LEU A 26 0.69 12.57 9.27
CA LEU A 26 -0.14 12.73 8.07
C LEU A 26 0.40 13.86 7.16
N LEU A 27 0.83 14.98 7.75
CA LEU A 27 1.36 16.11 6.99
C LEU A 27 2.68 15.77 6.31
N VAL A 28 3.61 15.11 7.02
CA VAL A 28 4.85 14.56 6.45
C VAL A 28 4.51 13.55 5.34
N TYR A 29 3.51 12.70 5.54
CA TYR A 29 3.07 11.74 4.53
C TYR A 29 2.56 12.42 3.25
N ILE A 30 1.70 13.43 3.38
CA ILE A 30 1.16 14.19 2.24
C ILE A 30 2.29 14.90 1.48
N LEU A 31 3.20 15.57 2.19
CA LEU A 31 4.31 16.28 1.55
C LEU A 31 5.24 15.31 0.81
N LEU A 32 5.64 14.22 1.44
CA LEU A 32 6.54 13.24 0.81
C LEU A 32 5.86 12.54 -0.38
N SER A 33 4.57 12.23 -0.27
CA SER A 33 3.78 11.66 -1.37
C SER A 33 3.62 12.66 -2.53
N SER A 34 3.36 13.93 -2.26
CA SER A 34 3.25 14.96 -3.29
C SER A 34 4.57 15.15 -4.05
N TYR A 35 5.70 15.11 -3.34
CA TYR A 35 7.03 15.18 -3.94
C TYR A 35 7.32 13.96 -4.81
N ALA A 36 7.01 12.76 -4.34
CA ALA A 36 7.17 11.52 -5.12
C ALA A 36 6.33 11.54 -6.40
N ILE A 37 5.07 11.98 -6.32
CA ILE A 37 4.17 12.12 -7.47
C ILE A 37 4.71 13.18 -8.44
N TYR A 38 5.18 14.32 -7.95
CA TYR A 38 5.79 15.36 -8.78
C TYR A 38 6.99 14.82 -9.57
N CYS A 39 7.90 14.09 -8.90
CA CYS A 39 9.03 13.45 -9.55
C CYS A 39 8.59 12.37 -10.56
N ALA A 40 7.52 11.62 -10.28
CA ALA A 40 6.99 10.59 -11.16
C ALA A 40 6.37 11.18 -12.45
N ILE A 41 5.64 12.29 -12.34
CA ILE A 41 5.01 12.98 -13.49
C ILE A 41 6.07 13.69 -14.35
N THR A 42 7.10 14.26 -13.71
CA THR A 42 8.17 14.99 -14.41
C THR A 42 9.23 14.06 -15.02
N ALA A 43 9.17 12.75 -14.75
CA ALA A 43 10.15 11.79 -15.24
C ALA A 43 9.93 11.41 -16.71
N ARG A 44 10.88 11.83 -17.56
CA ARG A 44 10.95 11.44 -18.99
C ARG A 44 11.29 9.96 -19.24
N ASN A 45 11.91 9.29 -18.26
CA ASN A 45 12.41 7.92 -18.42
C ASN A 45 11.61 6.93 -17.55
N ASN A 46 11.31 5.76 -18.10
CA ASN A 46 10.57 4.70 -17.39
C ASN A 46 11.27 4.27 -16.08
N VAL A 47 12.60 4.25 -16.06
CA VAL A 47 13.41 3.94 -14.86
C VAL A 47 13.25 4.99 -13.76
N ARG A 48 13.20 6.28 -14.11
CA ARG A 48 12.97 7.35 -13.12
C ARG A 48 11.56 7.24 -12.55
N ARG A 49 10.57 6.89 -13.37
CA ARG A 49 9.19 6.65 -12.92
C ARG A 49 9.11 5.49 -11.94
N LEU A 50 9.75 4.35 -12.21
CA LEU A 50 9.80 3.22 -11.27
C LEU A 50 10.53 3.57 -9.98
N ARG A 51 11.64 4.32 -10.03
CA ARG A 51 12.34 4.76 -8.82
C ARG A 51 11.45 5.61 -7.92
N SER A 52 10.61 6.49 -8.49
CA SER A 52 9.62 7.26 -7.71
C SER A 52 8.57 6.36 -7.07
N PHE A 53 8.05 5.36 -7.79
CA PHE A 53 7.13 4.38 -7.21
C PHE A 53 7.78 3.53 -6.12
N ALA A 54 9.03 3.10 -6.31
CA ALA A 54 9.81 2.37 -5.31
C ALA A 54 10.05 3.20 -4.05
N TRP A 55 10.32 4.49 -4.19
CA TRP A 55 10.46 5.39 -3.05
C TRP A 55 9.15 5.55 -2.27
N GLN A 56 8.03 5.65 -2.98
CA GLN A 56 6.71 5.74 -2.37
C GLN A 56 6.30 4.43 -1.66
N ALA A 57 6.63 3.27 -2.24
CA ALA A 57 6.42 1.96 -1.63
C ALA A 57 7.29 1.76 -0.38
N LEU A 58 8.57 2.18 -0.43
CA LEU A 58 9.49 2.11 0.72
C LEU A 58 8.97 2.95 1.90
N PHE A 59 8.51 4.17 1.63
CA PHE A 59 7.95 5.03 2.67
C PHE A 59 6.69 4.42 3.30
N ARG A 60 5.81 3.84 2.48
CA ARG A 60 4.64 3.09 2.97
C ARG A 60 5.04 1.88 3.81
N PHE A 61 6.05 1.14 3.37
CA PHE A 61 6.61 0.02 4.12
C PHE A 61 7.11 0.45 5.51
N SER A 62 7.75 1.61 5.64
CA SER A 62 8.15 2.15 6.94
C SER A 62 6.98 2.37 7.89
N PHE A 63 5.81 2.85 7.41
CA PHE A 63 4.62 2.94 8.27
C PHE A 63 4.04 1.58 8.64
N PHE A 64 4.12 0.59 7.74
CA PHE A 64 3.72 -0.78 8.06
C PHE A 64 4.65 -1.41 9.11
N LEU A 65 5.95 -1.11 9.07
CA LEU A 65 6.91 -1.53 10.10
C LEU A 65 6.60 -0.86 11.45
N LEU A 66 6.25 0.43 11.46
CA LEU A 66 5.82 1.12 12.68
C LEU A 66 4.53 0.51 13.26
N ARG A 67 3.59 0.12 12.40
CA ARG A 67 2.36 -0.60 12.80
C ARG A 67 2.67 -2.01 13.32
N TRP A 68 3.61 -2.73 12.70
CA TRP A 68 4.09 -4.03 13.15
C TRP A 68 4.82 -3.94 14.51
N ALA A 69 5.60 -2.88 14.74
CA ALA A 69 6.30 -2.61 15.99
C ALA A 69 5.36 -2.23 17.17
N GLY A 70 4.04 -2.30 16.99
CA GLY A 70 3.04 -2.05 18.03
C GLY A 70 2.81 -0.57 18.33
N VAL A 71 3.33 0.34 17.50
CA VAL A 71 3.15 1.80 17.67
C VAL A 71 1.80 2.26 17.11
N GLY A 72 1.12 1.43 16.31
CA GLY A 72 -0.21 1.70 15.75
C GLY A 72 -1.14 0.50 15.83
N GLY A 73 -2.44 0.75 16.00
CA GLY A 73 -3.48 -0.29 16.01
C GLY A 73 -4.07 -0.56 14.63
N GLY A 74 -4.61 -1.77 14.45
CA GLY A 74 -5.57 -2.13 13.41
C GLY A 74 -5.47 -3.59 12.97
N SER A 75 -6.28 -4.02 12.00
CA SER A 75 -6.47 -5.45 11.74
C SER A 75 -5.22 -6.13 11.15
N PRO A 76 -4.85 -7.34 11.62
CA PRO A 76 -3.70 -8.09 11.09
C PRO A 76 -3.95 -8.61 9.67
N THR A 77 -5.23 -8.80 9.29
CA THR A 77 -5.62 -9.20 7.93
C THR A 77 -5.37 -8.09 6.92
N SER A 78 -5.65 -6.83 7.27
CA SER A 78 -5.46 -5.67 6.39
C SER A 78 -3.99 -5.44 6.02
N LEU A 79 -3.06 -5.70 6.96
CA LEU A 79 -1.62 -5.57 6.71
C LEU A 79 -1.16 -6.43 5.52
N ARG A 80 -1.64 -7.68 5.44
CA ARG A 80 -1.28 -8.60 4.35
C ARG A 80 -1.80 -8.08 2.99
N HIS A 81 -2.97 -7.45 2.97
CA HIS A 81 -3.54 -6.87 1.75
C HIS A 81 -2.70 -5.69 1.26
N PHE A 82 -2.24 -4.81 2.15
CA PHE A 82 -1.37 -3.70 1.77
C PHE A 82 0.01 -4.16 1.27
N LEU A 83 0.62 -5.17 1.91
CA LEU A 83 1.88 -5.74 1.43
C LEU A 83 1.73 -6.37 0.05
N THR A 84 0.60 -7.06 -0.20
CA THR A 84 0.29 -7.64 -1.50
C THR A 84 0.11 -6.56 -2.57
N MET A 85 -0.58 -5.46 -2.24
CA MET A 85 -0.74 -4.28 -3.10
C MET A 85 0.64 -3.72 -3.52
N ASP A 86 1.51 -3.38 -2.56
CA ASP A 86 2.81 -2.77 -2.86
C ASP A 86 3.69 -3.71 -3.70
N THR A 87 3.65 -5.01 -3.41
CA THR A 87 4.39 -6.03 -4.19
C THR A 87 3.89 -6.09 -5.63
N LEU A 88 2.57 -6.13 -5.85
CA LEU A 88 1.99 -6.18 -7.20
C LEU A 88 2.29 -4.90 -8.00
N ALA A 89 2.22 -3.73 -7.35
CA ALA A 89 2.54 -2.45 -7.98
C ALA A 89 4.01 -2.37 -8.42
N LEU A 90 4.96 -2.78 -7.55
CA LEU A 90 6.38 -2.83 -7.90
C LEU A 90 6.67 -3.86 -8.97
N LEU A 91 6.09 -5.05 -8.88
CA LEU A 91 6.26 -6.12 -9.85
C LEU A 91 5.77 -5.67 -11.24
N GLY A 92 4.60 -5.04 -11.32
CA GLY A 92 4.07 -4.49 -12.58
C GLY A 92 5.00 -3.44 -13.19
N GLY A 93 5.54 -2.54 -12.36
CA GLY A 93 6.51 -1.54 -12.81
C GLY A 93 7.84 -2.15 -13.28
N VAL A 94 8.35 -3.19 -12.60
CA VAL A 94 9.56 -3.92 -13.01
C VAL A 94 9.34 -4.65 -14.33
N ILE A 95 8.21 -5.35 -14.49
CA ILE A 95 7.84 -6.06 -15.73
C ILE A 95 7.78 -5.08 -16.91
N ASN A 96 7.17 -3.91 -16.71
CA ASN A 96 7.08 -2.87 -17.73
C ASN A 96 8.46 -2.34 -18.19
N ILE A 97 9.44 -2.24 -17.29
CA ILE A 97 10.80 -1.80 -17.64
C ILE A 97 11.63 -2.92 -18.26
N THR A 98 11.56 -4.10 -17.67
CA THR A 98 12.36 -5.26 -18.09
C THR A 98 11.88 -5.84 -19.41
N ARG A 99 10.69 -5.44 -19.88
CA ARG A 99 10.13 -5.85 -21.17
C ARG A 99 10.02 -7.39 -21.20
N ILE A 100 9.55 -7.97 -20.10
CA ILE A 100 9.33 -9.42 -19.95
C ILE A 100 7.83 -9.66 -20.19
N PRO A 101 7.41 -10.58 -21.08
CA PRO A 101 8.15 -11.69 -21.67
C PRO A 101 8.70 -11.44 -23.09
N GLU A 102 8.54 -10.23 -23.64
CA GLU A 102 8.91 -9.93 -25.04
C GLU A 102 10.40 -10.15 -25.33
N ARG A 103 11.25 -10.09 -24.27
CA ARG A 103 12.67 -10.47 -24.32
C ARG A 103 12.94 -11.98 -24.46
N PHE A 104 12.02 -12.85 -24.01
CA PHE A 104 12.22 -14.31 -24.00
C PHE A 104 11.73 -15.00 -25.29
N ARG A 105 10.72 -14.45 -25.98
CA ARG A 105 10.19 -14.99 -27.24
C ARG A 105 9.78 -13.84 -28.17
N PRO A 106 10.72 -13.23 -28.92
CA PRO A 106 10.38 -12.18 -29.87
C PRO A 106 9.44 -12.73 -30.96
N GLY A 107 8.28 -12.09 -31.15
CA GLY A 107 7.33 -12.40 -32.23
C GLY A 107 6.08 -13.20 -31.86
N LEU A 108 5.96 -13.77 -30.65
CA LEU A 108 4.74 -14.51 -30.22
C LEU A 108 3.73 -13.66 -29.42
N PHE A 109 4.22 -12.60 -28.77
CA PHE A 109 3.47 -11.80 -27.79
C PHE A 109 3.15 -10.37 -28.26
N ASP A 110 3.15 -10.12 -29.58
CA ASP A 110 2.86 -8.79 -30.12
C ASP A 110 1.36 -8.44 -30.09
N TYR A 111 0.46 -9.44 -30.13
CA TYR A 111 -0.99 -9.25 -30.16
C TYR A 111 -1.69 -9.46 -28.80
N TRP A 112 -1.20 -10.37 -27.96
CA TRP A 112 -1.74 -10.69 -26.63
C TRP A 112 -0.59 -10.80 -25.63
N CYS A 113 -0.75 -10.26 -24.40
CA CYS A 113 0.25 -10.30 -23.32
C CYS A 113 1.54 -9.46 -23.54
N ASN A 114 1.39 -8.26 -24.09
CA ASN A 114 2.47 -7.26 -24.05
C ASN A 114 2.81 -6.89 -22.59
N SER A 115 4.09 -6.59 -22.29
CA SER A 115 4.55 -6.16 -20.95
C SER A 115 3.75 -4.98 -20.39
N HIS A 116 3.28 -4.09 -21.26
CA HIS A 116 2.40 -2.99 -20.89
C HIS A 116 1.01 -3.45 -20.41
N GLN A 117 0.41 -4.46 -21.07
CA GLN A 117 -0.88 -5.02 -20.66
C GLN A 117 -0.75 -5.80 -19.34
N ILE A 118 0.33 -6.57 -19.18
CA ILE A 118 0.61 -7.29 -17.94
C ILE A 118 0.78 -6.30 -16.78
N MET A 119 1.49 -5.18 -16.99
CA MET A 119 1.57 -4.11 -16.01
C MET A 119 0.18 -3.59 -15.61
N HIS A 120 -0.70 -3.29 -16.57
CA HIS A 120 -2.06 -2.83 -16.26
C HIS A 120 -2.85 -3.86 -15.43
N VAL A 121 -2.79 -5.14 -15.80
CA VAL A 121 -3.48 -6.21 -15.05
C VAL A 121 -2.95 -6.31 -13.61
N LEU A 122 -1.64 -6.25 -13.41
CA LEU A 122 -1.02 -6.28 -12.09
C LEU A 122 -1.36 -5.05 -11.25
N VAL A 123 -1.40 -3.86 -11.87
CA VAL A 123 -1.78 -2.61 -11.19
C VAL A 123 -3.26 -2.61 -10.81
N VAL A 124 -4.15 -3.14 -11.66
CA VAL A 124 -5.58 -3.32 -11.32
C VAL A 124 -5.73 -4.27 -10.15
N GLY A 125 -5.03 -5.41 -10.17
CA GLY A 125 -4.99 -6.35 -9.04
C GLY A 125 -4.53 -5.67 -7.74
N SER A 126 -3.45 -4.89 -7.81
CA SER A 126 -2.96 -4.07 -6.70
C SER A 126 -4.06 -3.16 -6.12
N ILE A 127 -4.80 -2.44 -6.96
CA ILE A 127 -5.89 -1.54 -6.52
C ILE A 127 -7.02 -2.32 -5.84
N LEU A 128 -7.35 -3.52 -6.30
CA LEU A 128 -8.36 -4.38 -5.66
C LEU A 128 -7.91 -4.83 -4.26
N TYR A 129 -6.65 -5.24 -4.11
CA TYR A 129 -6.10 -5.57 -2.79
C TYR A 129 -6.08 -4.35 -1.85
N LEU A 130 -5.75 -3.16 -2.37
CA LEU A 130 -5.86 -1.92 -1.61
C LEU A 130 -7.29 -1.69 -1.12
N HIS A 131 -8.27 -1.87 -1.99
CA HIS A 131 -9.68 -1.68 -1.66
C HIS A 131 -10.12 -2.61 -0.53
N TRP A 132 -9.82 -3.90 -0.61
CA TRP A 132 -10.13 -4.85 0.46
C TRP A 132 -9.39 -4.56 1.76
N GLY A 133 -8.11 -4.19 1.70
CA GLY A 133 -7.34 -3.81 2.88
C GLY A 133 -7.93 -2.60 3.61
N VAL A 134 -8.37 -1.58 2.86
CA VAL A 134 -9.02 -0.39 3.43
C VAL A 134 -10.38 -0.72 4.01
N LEU A 135 -11.19 -1.55 3.34
CA LEU A 135 -12.48 -1.99 3.88
C LEU A 135 -12.31 -2.75 5.19
N ASP A 136 -11.34 -3.66 5.28
CA ASP A 136 -11.03 -4.40 6.51
C ASP A 136 -10.68 -3.44 7.67
N ASP A 137 -9.90 -2.38 7.39
CA ASP A 137 -9.51 -1.39 8.41
C ASP A 137 -10.71 -0.51 8.82
N LEU A 138 -11.55 -0.09 7.85
CA LEU A 138 -12.77 0.68 8.12
C LEU A 138 -13.78 -0.11 8.95
N LEU A 139 -13.99 -1.39 8.63
CA LEU A 139 -14.87 -2.27 9.40
C LEU A 139 -14.33 -2.51 10.81
N TRP A 140 -13.01 -2.64 10.94
CA TRP A 140 -12.35 -2.74 12.25
C TRP A 140 -12.56 -1.46 13.08
N ILE A 141 -12.37 -0.28 12.50
CA ILE A 141 -12.62 1.00 13.17
C ILE A 141 -14.10 1.15 13.56
N ASN A 142 -15.03 0.82 12.66
CA ASN A 142 -16.46 0.95 12.90
C ASN A 142 -16.99 -0.02 13.98
N SER A 143 -16.31 -1.15 14.18
CA SER A 143 -16.69 -2.14 15.21
C SER A 143 -16.03 -1.87 16.56
N TYR A 144 -15.08 -0.94 16.64
CA TYR A 144 -14.36 -0.61 17.87
C TYR A 144 -15.09 0.49 18.65
N HIS A 145 -15.60 0.18 19.83
CA HIS A 145 -16.10 1.18 20.77
C HIS A 145 -15.01 1.49 21.80
N CYS A 146 -14.60 2.76 21.89
CA CYS A 146 -13.77 3.20 23.01
C CYS A 146 -14.60 3.17 24.29
N PRO A 147 -14.04 2.71 25.43
CA PRO A 147 -14.68 2.90 26.71
C PRO A 147 -14.86 4.40 26.96
N LEU A 148 -16.06 4.78 27.40
CA LEU A 148 -16.37 6.11 27.92
C LEU A 148 -15.83 6.16 29.35
N ASP A 149 -14.58 6.58 29.51
CA ASP A 149 -14.05 7.07 30.79
C ASP A 149 -14.04 8.61 30.77
#